data_AF-A0A5J5ALF1-F1
#
_entry.id   AF-A0A5J5ALF1-F1
#
_cell.length_a   1.000
_cell.length_b   1.000
_cell.length_c   1.000
_cell.angle_alpha   90.00
_cell.angle_beta   90.00
_cell.angle_gamma   90.00
#
_symmetry.space_group_name_H-M   'P 1'
#
loop_
_entity.id
_entity.type
_entity.pdbx_description
1 polymer ?
#
loop_
_entity_poly.entity_id
_entity_poly.type
_entity_poly.pdbx_seq_one_letter_code
_entity_poly.pdbx_strand_id
1 'polypeptide(L)'
;MFFQGHGLDILARIPLWKDGLDYRHGTGHRIGSYLNVHKEPGYYEDGNFGIRLENVLIVKEADTKFNFGDKGYLSFEHIAWAPYQRKLIDLNLLMPEEISWLNAYHSTCREILAPYLDESEMAWLKKATEPISA
;
A
#
# COMPACT_ATOMS: atom_id res chain seq x y z
N MET A 1 -0.99 -8.60 22.97
CA MET A 1 -2.35 -8.25 22.53
C MET A 1 -2.43 -8.61 21.05
N PHE A 2 -3.17 -9.65 20.68
CA PHE A 2 -3.27 -10.07 19.27
C PHE A 2 -4.07 -9.01 18.50
N PHE A 3 -3.45 -8.35 17.53
CA PHE A 3 -4.15 -7.51 16.56
C PHE A 3 -5.09 -8.42 15.77
N GLN A 4 -6.39 -8.35 16.01
CA GLN A 4 -7.35 -8.90 15.06
C GLN A 4 -7.40 -7.94 13.88
N GLY A 5 -6.94 -8.36 12.70
CA GLY A 5 -6.80 -7.53 11.51
C GLY A 5 -8.09 -6.84 11.03
N HIS A 6 -9.26 -7.21 11.59
CA HIS A 6 -10.55 -6.60 11.31
C HIS A 6 -10.59 -5.07 11.49
N GLY A 7 -9.83 -4.53 12.46
CA GLY A 7 -9.77 -3.07 12.64
C GLY A 7 -9.08 -2.33 11.48
N LEU A 8 -8.14 -3.00 10.79
CA LEU A 8 -7.43 -2.44 9.64
C LEU A 8 -8.20 -2.64 8.33
N ASP A 9 -9.03 -3.68 8.25
CA ASP A 9 -9.90 -3.94 7.10
C ASP A 9 -10.87 -2.78 6.87
N ILE A 10 -11.45 -2.22 7.93
CA ILE A 10 -12.34 -1.05 7.85
C ILE A 10 -11.60 0.15 7.24
N LEU A 11 -10.36 0.43 7.66
CA LEU A 11 -9.59 1.57 7.17
C LEU A 11 -9.35 1.51 5.65
N ALA A 12 -9.23 0.32 5.08
CA ALA A 12 -9.08 0.14 3.63
C ALA A 12 -10.40 0.33 2.85
N ARG A 13 -11.55 0.17 3.50
CA ARG A 13 -12.88 0.32 2.89
C ARG A 13 -13.47 1.73 3.00
N ILE A 14 -13.06 2.52 4.00
CA ILE A 14 -13.61 3.87 4.25
C ILE A 14 -13.73 4.73 2.97
N PRO A 15 -12.72 4.82 2.09
CA PRO A 15 -12.85 5.61 0.87
C PRO A 15 -13.97 5.12 -0.04
N LEU A 16 -14.11 3.81 -0.25
CA LEU A 16 -15.15 3.21 -1.09
C LEU A 16 -16.55 3.36 -0.47
N TRP A 17 -16.67 3.15 0.85
CA TRP A 17 -17.93 3.26 1.55
C TRP A 17 -18.54 4.66 1.50
N LYS A 18 -17.72 5.72 1.40
CA LYS A 18 -18.21 7.11 1.22
C LYS A 18 -19.01 7.27 -0.08
N ASP A 19 -18.71 6.46 -1.08
CA ASP A 19 -19.37 6.47 -2.39
C ASP A 19 -20.37 5.30 -2.56
N GLY A 20 -20.66 4.57 -1.48
CA GLY A 20 -21.57 3.41 -1.51
C GLY A 20 -21.01 2.17 -2.20
N LEU A 21 -19.69 2.11 -2.41
CA LEU A 21 -18.98 1.00 -3.04
C LEU A 21 -18.37 0.07 -2.00
N ASP A 22 -18.17 -1.21 -2.34
CA ASP A 22 -17.49 -2.19 -1.49
C ASP A 22 -16.85 -3.31 -2.34
N TYR A 23 -15.99 -4.12 -1.73
CA TYR A 23 -15.43 -5.33 -2.34
C TYR A 23 -15.77 -6.57 -1.52
N ARG A 24 -16.31 -7.59 -2.20
CA ARG A 24 -16.86 -8.81 -1.58
C ARG A 24 -15.81 -9.86 -1.22
N HIS A 25 -14.64 -9.43 -0.77
CA HIS A 25 -13.57 -10.27 -0.20
C HIS A 25 -12.87 -9.53 0.95
N GLY A 26 -12.02 -10.23 1.72
CA GLY A 26 -11.23 -9.59 2.79
C GLY A 26 -10.13 -8.69 2.23
N THR A 27 -9.69 -7.69 3.02
CA THR A 27 -8.57 -6.79 2.66
C THR A 27 -7.20 -7.48 2.71
N GLY A 28 -7.11 -8.61 3.40
CA GLY A 28 -5.85 -9.29 3.59
C GLY A 28 -5.99 -10.65 4.23
N HIS A 29 -5.05 -11.52 3.91
CA HIS A 29 -4.87 -12.81 4.57
C HIS A 29 -3.41 -13.02 4.98
N ARG A 30 -3.20 -13.95 5.92
CA ARG A 30 -1.85 -14.32 6.36
C ARG A 30 -1.14 -15.16 5.28
N ILE A 31 0.18 -15.00 5.18
CA ILE A 31 1.07 -15.88 4.39
C ILE A 31 2.11 -16.50 5.30
N GLY A 32 2.15 -17.82 5.38
CA GLY A 32 3.29 -18.57 5.93
C GLY A 32 3.74 -18.16 7.35
N SER A 33 5.04 -18.30 7.60
CA SER A 33 5.70 -17.96 8.89
C SER A 33 5.97 -16.44 9.00
N TYR A 34 6.01 -15.91 10.22
CA TYR A 34 6.37 -14.51 10.56
C TYR A 34 5.32 -13.39 10.34
N LEU A 35 4.01 -13.70 10.39
CA LEU A 35 2.94 -12.68 10.36
C LEU A 35 2.94 -11.80 9.10
N ASN A 36 3.30 -12.35 7.93
CA ASN A 36 3.14 -11.65 6.67
C ASN A 36 1.65 -11.46 6.36
N VAL A 37 1.28 -10.28 5.85
CA VAL A 37 -0.10 -9.90 5.53
C VAL A 37 -0.16 -9.38 4.10
N HIS A 38 -1.08 -9.91 3.30
CA HIS A 38 -1.50 -9.24 2.06
C HIS A 38 -2.33 -8.01 2.40
N LYS A 39 -2.06 -6.88 1.74
CA LYS A 39 -2.94 -5.71 1.73
C LYS A 39 -3.44 -5.53 0.31
N GLU A 40 -4.70 -5.89 0.07
CA GLU A 40 -5.28 -6.06 -1.26
C GLU A 40 -6.69 -5.44 -1.43
N PRO A 41 -6.91 -4.15 -1.09
CA PRO A 41 -8.19 -3.52 -1.41
C PRO A 41 -8.47 -3.54 -2.91
N GLY A 42 -9.75 -3.63 -3.27
CA GLY A 42 -10.18 -3.65 -4.66
C GLY A 42 -11.57 -3.08 -4.89
N TYR A 43 -11.96 -3.00 -6.15
CA TYR A 43 -13.30 -2.67 -6.60
C TYR A 43 -13.55 -3.37 -7.94
N TYR A 44 -14.76 -3.88 -8.16
CA TYR A 44 -15.13 -4.60 -9.38
C TYR A 44 -16.49 -4.13 -9.86
N GLU A 45 -16.53 -3.66 -11.10
CA GLU A 45 -17.73 -3.29 -11.83
C GLU A 45 -18.08 -4.42 -12.81
N ASP A 46 -19.17 -5.14 -12.52
CA ASP A 46 -19.57 -6.32 -13.30
C ASP A 46 -19.78 -5.97 -14.79
N GLY A 47 -19.14 -6.75 -15.66
CA GLY A 47 -19.21 -6.55 -17.11
C GLY A 47 -18.39 -5.36 -17.64
N ASN A 48 -17.60 -4.69 -16.80
CA ASN A 48 -16.79 -3.54 -17.21
C ASN A 48 -15.30 -3.69 -16.84
N PHE A 49 -14.92 -3.38 -15.60
CA PHE A 49 -13.51 -3.41 -15.17
C PHE A 49 -13.37 -3.81 -13.70
N GLY A 50 -12.14 -4.14 -13.29
CA GLY A 50 -11.79 -4.40 -11.91
C GLY A 50 -10.43 -3.81 -11.57
N ILE A 51 -10.28 -3.37 -10.32
CA ILE A 51 -9.05 -2.82 -9.77
C ILE A 51 -8.75 -3.57 -8.47
N ARG A 52 -7.52 -4.05 -8.32
CA ARG A 52 -6.99 -4.57 -7.05
C ARG A 52 -5.56 -4.10 -6.88
N LEU A 53 -5.26 -3.51 -5.72
CA LEU A 53 -3.92 -3.05 -5.38
C LEU A 53 -3.38 -3.92 -4.26
N GLU A 54 -2.51 -4.87 -4.61
CA GLU A 54 -2.00 -5.87 -3.69
C GLU A 54 -0.53 -5.65 -3.38
N ASN A 55 -0.19 -5.62 -2.09
CA ASN A 55 1.19 -5.64 -1.62
C ASN A 55 1.34 -6.61 -0.44
N VAL A 56 2.53 -7.19 -0.29
CA VAL A 56 2.90 -8.04 0.84
C VAL A 56 3.69 -7.23 1.84
N LEU A 57 3.20 -7.25 3.09
CA LEU A 57 3.77 -6.50 4.21
C LEU A 57 4.14 -7.46 5.34
N ILE A 58 5.17 -7.09 6.11
CA ILE A 58 5.53 -7.76 7.36
C ILE A 58 5.19 -6.87 8.54
N VAL A 59 4.74 -7.47 9.65
CA VAL A 59 4.51 -6.75 10.90
C VAL A 59 5.83 -6.59 11.63
N LYS A 60 6.14 -5.37 12.07
CA LYS A 60 7.28 -5.07 12.91
C LYS A 60 6.93 -4.14 14.06
N GLU A 61 7.81 -4.04 15.04
CA GLU A 61 7.68 -3.04 16.10
C GLU A 61 7.81 -1.62 15.51
N ALA A 62 6.94 -0.72 15.95
CA ALA A 62 6.97 0.67 15.57
C ALA A 62 7.84 1.46 16.56
N ASP A 63 8.71 2.31 16.02
CA ASP A 63 9.41 3.31 16.81
C ASP A 63 8.51 4.53 17.00
N THR A 64 8.03 4.74 18.23
CA THR A 64 7.09 5.81 18.57
C THR A 64 7.60 6.61 19.76
N LYS A 65 7.46 7.94 19.67
CA LYS A 65 7.89 8.89 20.73
C LYS A 65 7.33 8.56 22.13
N PHE A 66 6.13 8.00 22.20
CA PHE A 66 5.45 7.68 23.45
C PHE A 66 5.09 6.19 23.49
N ASN A 67 5.09 5.61 24.69
CA ASN A 67 4.71 4.22 24.91
C ASN A 67 3.70 4.13 26.06
N PHE A 68 2.44 3.80 25.75
CA PHE A 68 1.40 3.71 26.76
C PHE A 68 1.38 2.32 27.41
N GLY A 69 1.68 2.28 28.71
CA GLY A 69 1.65 1.04 29.51
C GLY A 69 2.68 0.01 29.08
N ASP A 70 3.81 0.46 28.52
CA ASP A 70 4.96 -0.36 28.09
C ASP A 70 4.60 -1.51 27.13
N LYS A 71 3.50 -1.38 26.38
CA LYS A 71 3.02 -2.42 25.46
C LYS A 71 3.71 -2.39 24.10
N GLY A 72 4.29 -1.25 23.73
CA GLY A 72 4.80 -1.01 22.37
C GLY A 72 3.69 -0.85 21.32
N TYR A 73 4.09 -0.44 20.13
CA TYR A 73 3.22 -0.29 18.96
C TYR A 73 3.77 -1.11 17.80
N LEU A 74 2.93 -1.41 16.82
CA LEU A 74 3.29 -2.17 15.63
C LEU A 74 3.11 -1.32 14.37
N SER A 75 3.93 -1.59 13.36
CA SER A 75 3.87 -1.00 12.03
C SER A 75 4.06 -2.07 10.96
N PHE A 76 3.91 -1.65 9.69
CA PHE A 76 4.15 -2.51 8.55
C PHE A 76 5.42 -2.11 7.81
N GLU A 77 6.11 -3.10 7.25
CA GLU A 77 7.21 -2.91 6.33
C GLU A 77 6.92 -3.63 5.01
N HIS A 78 7.20 -2.96 3.90
CA HIS A 78 7.01 -3.51 2.56
C HIS A 78 8.09 -4.52 2.22
N ILE A 79 7.68 -5.68 1.70
CA ILE A 79 8.62 -6.67 1.15
C ILE A 79 8.45 -6.90 -0.35
N ALA A 80 7.30 -6.50 -0.93
CA ALA A 80 7.12 -6.42 -2.37
C ALA A 80 7.14 -4.96 -2.84
N TRP A 81 8.01 -4.69 -3.82
CA TRP A 81 8.24 -3.36 -4.36
C TRP A 81 7.85 -3.33 -5.83
N ALA A 82 6.71 -2.70 -6.10
CA ALA A 82 6.21 -2.42 -7.44
C ALA A 82 5.55 -1.03 -7.45
N PRO A 83 5.83 -0.16 -8.43
CA PRO A 83 5.28 1.18 -8.46
C PRO A 83 3.79 1.18 -8.80
N TYR A 84 3.01 2.02 -8.11
CA TYR A 84 1.62 2.30 -8.50
C TYR A 84 1.53 3.02 -9.85
N GLN A 85 0.51 2.68 -10.64
CA GLN A 85 0.27 3.29 -11.95
C GLN A 85 -0.26 4.73 -11.81
N ARG A 86 0.61 5.71 -12.02
CA ARG A 86 0.31 7.16 -11.93
C ARG A 86 -0.92 7.60 -12.73
N LYS A 87 -1.14 7.01 -13.92
CA LYS A 87 -2.25 7.41 -14.81
C LYS A 87 -3.65 7.07 -14.28
N LEU A 88 -3.75 6.19 -13.28
CA LEU A 88 -5.01 5.74 -12.69
C LEU A 88 -5.29 6.40 -11.33
N ILE A 89 -4.56 7.46 -10.99
CA ILE A 89 -4.68 8.15 -9.71
C ILE A 89 -5.35 9.50 -9.95
N ASP A 90 -6.53 9.71 -9.37
CA ASP A 90 -7.13 11.03 -9.26
C ASP A 90 -6.51 11.78 -8.08
N LEU A 91 -5.68 12.79 -8.38
CA LEU A 91 -4.94 13.55 -7.37
C LEU A 91 -5.86 14.39 -6.47
N ASN A 92 -7.09 14.69 -6.91
CA ASN A 92 -8.03 15.47 -6.10
C ASN A 92 -8.59 14.67 -4.90
N LEU A 93 -8.47 13.35 -4.94
CA LEU A 93 -8.90 12.46 -3.86
C LEU A 93 -7.80 12.22 -2.81
N LEU A 94 -6.57 12.67 -3.07
CA LEU A 94 -5.42 12.43 -2.19
C LEU A 94 -5.12 13.62 -1.30
N MET A 95 -4.80 13.32 -0.04
CA MET A 95 -4.23 14.28 0.89
C MET A 95 -2.76 14.57 0.56
N PRO A 96 -2.22 15.75 0.92
CA PRO A 96 -0.80 16.06 0.70
C PRO A 96 0.16 15.03 1.29
N GLU A 97 -0.19 14.43 2.43
CA GLU A 97 0.59 13.38 3.08
C GLU A 97 0.59 12.08 2.26
N GLU A 98 -0.52 11.75 1.59
CA GLU A 98 -0.63 10.58 0.73
C GLU A 98 0.16 10.75 -0.57
N ILE A 99 0.19 11.97 -1.12
CA ILE A 99 1.06 12.33 -2.26
C ILE A 99 2.53 12.20 -1.85
N SER A 100 2.90 12.74 -0.68
CA SER A 100 4.26 12.62 -0.14
C SER A 100 4.65 11.16 0.07
N TRP A 101 3.75 10.35 0.65
CA TRP A 101 3.94 8.92 0.84
C TRP A 101 4.14 8.19 -0.49
N LEU A 102 3.32 8.48 -1.50
CA LEU A 102 3.45 7.83 -2.81
C LEU A 102 4.79 8.15 -3.47
N ASN A 103 5.21 9.41 -3.44
CA ASN A 103 6.48 9.85 -3.99
C ASN A 103 7.68 9.19 -3.26
N ALA A 104 7.61 9.07 -1.94
CA ALA A 104 8.61 8.36 -1.15
C ALA A 104 8.65 6.86 -1.51
N TYR A 105 7.49 6.20 -1.57
CA TYR A 105 7.36 4.79 -1.96
C TYR A 105 7.93 4.54 -3.37
N HIS A 106 7.63 5.41 -4.34
CA HIS A 106 8.17 5.36 -5.69
C HIS A 106 9.69 5.57 -5.73
N SER A 107 10.25 6.41 -4.84
CA SER A 107 11.71 6.53 -4.70
C SER A 107 12.34 5.25 -4.18
N THR A 108 11.78 4.67 -3.11
CA THR A 108 12.26 3.41 -2.56
C THR A 108 12.16 2.27 -3.58
N CYS A 109 11.09 2.23 -4.40
CA CYS A 109 11.01 1.29 -5.52
C CYS A 109 12.22 1.40 -6.47
N ARG A 110 12.63 2.63 -6.84
CA ARG A 110 13.81 2.83 -7.69
C ARG A 110 15.08 2.33 -7.03
N GLU A 111 15.28 2.68 -5.77
CA GLU A 111 16.50 2.36 -5.03
C GLU A 111 16.67 0.85 -4.85
N ILE A 112 15.59 0.15 -4.49
CA ILE A 112 15.61 -1.29 -4.24
C ILE A 112 15.74 -2.09 -5.53
N LEU A 113 15.05 -1.67 -6.60
CA LEU A 113 15.02 -2.43 -7.85
C LEU A 113 16.25 -2.13 -8.73
N ALA A 114 16.84 -0.94 -8.66
CA ALA A 114 17.93 -0.51 -9.54
C ALA A 114 19.10 -1.52 -9.72
N PRO A 115 19.57 -2.23 -8.68
CA PRO A 115 20.66 -3.20 -8.84
C PRO A 115 20.32 -4.42 -9.72
N TYR A 116 19.03 -4.65 -9.99
CA TYR A 116 18.52 -5.84 -10.67
C TYR A 116 18.00 -5.56 -12.09
N LEU A 117 18.02 -4.31 -12.53
CA LEU A 117 17.42 -3.88 -13.79
C LEU A 117 18.47 -3.48 -14.82
N ASP A 118 18.16 -3.75 -16.09
CA ASP A 118 18.93 -3.22 -17.21
C ASP A 118 18.61 -1.73 -17.50
N GLU A 119 19.28 -1.15 -18.50
CA GLU A 119 19.11 0.26 -18.85
C GLU A 119 17.69 0.59 -19.35
N SER A 120 17.08 -0.31 -20.12
CA SER A 120 15.73 -0.15 -20.67
C SER A 120 14.67 -0.24 -19.57
N GLU A 121 14.79 -1.25 -18.70
CA GLU A 121 13.94 -1.45 -17.53
C GLU A 121 14.06 -0.29 -16.55
N MET A 122 15.28 0.20 -16.30
CA MET A 122 15.50 1.35 -15.44
C MET A 122 14.92 2.65 -16.04
N ALA A 123 15.01 2.83 -17.36
CA ALA A 123 14.37 3.97 -18.03
C ALA A 123 12.84 3.92 -17.89
N TRP A 124 12.24 2.74 -18.03
CA TRP A 124 10.82 2.53 -17.75
C TRP A 124 10.48 2.83 -16.28
N LEU A 125 11.26 2.29 -15.34
CA LEU A 125 11.00 2.46 -13.92
C LEU A 125 11.09 3.91 -13.49
N LYS A 126 12.10 4.66 -13.97
CA LYS A 126 12.22 6.11 -13.75
C LYS A 126 10.96 6.85 -14.15
N LYS A 127 10.46 6.57 -15.36
CA LYS A 127 9.23 7.17 -15.89
C LYS A 127 7.99 6.77 -15.08
N ALA A 128 7.89 5.50 -14.69
CA ALA A 128 6.76 4.98 -13.91
C ALA A 128 6.70 5.54 -12.49
N THR A 129 7.83 6.02 -11.96
CA THR A 129 8.00 6.47 -10.57
C THR A 129 8.24 7.98 -10.44
N GLU A 130 8.09 8.76 -11.51
CA GLU A 130 8.23 10.22 -11.44
C GLU A 130 7.39 10.78 -10.27
N PRO A 131 7.82 11.89 -9.62
CA PRO A 131 7.01 12.50 -8.58
C PRO A 131 5.68 13.04 -9.13
N ILE A 132 4.60 12.86 -8.38
CA ILE A 132 3.30 13.50 -8.63
C ILE A 132 3.15 14.74 -7.75
N SER A 133 2.38 15.72 -8.23
CA SER A 133 2.00 16.95 -7.52
C SER A 133 0.57 17.32 -7.88
N ALA A 134 -0.22 17.75 -6.89
CA ALA A 134 -1.56 18.31 -7.08
C ALA A 134 -1.50 19.77 -7.57
#